data_AF-A0A927PCP1-F1
#
_entry.id   AF-A0A927PCP1-F1
#
_cell.length_a   1.000
_cell.length_b   1.000
_cell.length_c   1.000
_cell.angle_alpha   90.00
_cell.angle_beta   90.00
_cell.angle_gamma   90.00
#
_symmetry.space_group_name_H-M   'P 1'
#
loop_
_entity.id
_entity.type
_entity.pdbx_description
1 polymer ?
#
loop_
_entity_poly.entity_id
_entity_poly.type
_entity_poly.pdbx_seq_one_letter_code
_entity_poly.pdbx_strand_id
1 'polypeptide(L)'
;MRFIQTECYREKLATSGIQGRIMLGDGMTPPEEYRGRVQCVYIDPPFNTGEKFELRMRVGEDGWTDGLRTITLPAFSDHFSTRQEYRALIRGLVRAAYDLLTETGAFFLHLDSREAPYARVICDEIFGESNLVNEIIWAYQTGGRTLKRFSRKHDTILFYQKSKKLYFNIQAVPVSRTENRQNHMKRQVDENGRAYRTIKSGGKTYTYYDDAPVYPGDVWTDVSHLQQKDPQRTGYDTQKPVALLKRIISCTTQPGDLVADLCCGSGTTLAAAMELDRQYLGMDLSRSAITVSRKRLTDSALTVDWPFGASGAQLEAEMIPGIGFYDVKLISYIPPQGEDAAAPGLDAVDQWAVGFVKDGVFYAQDLSSRLKKLPRLNDTLLLPQLRGTPAIMTVDVWGNSAVWVEDV
;
A
#
# COMPACT_ATOMS: atom_id res chain seq x y z
N MET A 1 35.29 0.35 12.21
CA MET A 1 35.85 -0.19 10.95
C MET A 1 35.43 0.73 9.81
N ARG A 2 36.14 0.73 8.68
CA ARG A 2 35.68 1.49 7.51
C ARG A 2 34.69 0.63 6.73
N PHE A 3 33.58 1.22 6.32
CA PHE A 3 32.57 0.54 5.50
C PHE A 3 32.53 1.16 4.11
N ILE A 4 32.46 0.31 3.08
CA ILE A 4 32.34 0.71 1.68
C ILE A 4 30.99 0.25 1.12
N GLN A 5 30.45 1.02 0.18
CA GLN A 5 29.19 0.70 -0.47
C GLN A 5 29.36 -0.48 -1.42
N THR A 6 28.41 -1.40 -1.41
CA THR A 6 28.31 -2.51 -2.36
C THR A 6 26.96 -2.46 -3.06
N GLU A 7 26.93 -2.86 -4.33
CA GLU A 7 25.68 -2.98 -5.07
C GLU A 7 24.88 -4.20 -4.60
N CYS A 8 23.59 -4.01 -4.37
CA CYS A 8 22.61 -5.07 -4.21
C CYS A 8 21.37 -4.72 -5.03
N TYR A 9 20.73 -5.72 -5.64
CA TYR A 9 19.48 -5.51 -6.40
C TYR A 9 18.23 -5.92 -5.63
N ARG A 10 18.42 -6.55 -4.46
CA ARG A 10 17.35 -7.12 -3.66
C ARG A 10 17.69 -7.14 -2.19
N GLU A 11 16.68 -6.88 -1.38
CA GLU A 11 16.64 -7.19 0.05
C GLU A 11 15.66 -8.34 0.30
N LYS A 12 16.01 -9.20 1.26
CA LYS A 12 15.10 -10.18 1.85
C LYS A 12 15.10 -10.06 3.37
N LEU A 13 13.92 -9.89 3.93
CA LEU A 13 13.67 -9.95 5.36
C LEU A 13 12.97 -11.28 5.68
N ALA A 14 13.71 -12.18 6.34
CA ALA A 14 13.24 -13.53 6.63
C ALA A 14 12.58 -13.60 8.01
N THR A 15 11.34 -13.12 8.12
CA THR A 15 10.49 -13.35 9.30
C THR A 15 9.57 -14.56 9.07
N SER A 16 9.12 -15.21 10.15
CA SER A 16 8.02 -16.18 10.07
C SER A 16 6.71 -15.42 9.85
N GLY A 17 6.37 -15.14 8.59
CA GLY A 17 5.22 -14.31 8.27
C GLY A 17 4.69 -14.50 6.86
N ILE A 18 3.69 -13.69 6.52
CA ILE A 18 3.09 -13.62 5.19
C ILE A 18 4.15 -13.26 4.15
N GLN A 19 4.14 -13.95 3.01
CA GLN A 19 5.07 -13.64 1.93
C GLN A 19 4.63 -12.38 1.18
N GLY A 20 5.58 -11.45 1.06
CA GLY A 20 5.36 -10.16 0.42
C GLY A 20 6.49 -9.79 -0.52
N ARG A 21 6.16 -9.13 -1.62
CA ARG A 21 7.16 -8.54 -2.52
C ARG A 21 6.76 -7.14 -2.91
N ILE A 22 7.68 -6.20 -2.82
CA ILE A 22 7.53 -4.85 -3.38
C ILE A 22 8.67 -4.55 -4.34
N MET A 23 8.39 -3.81 -5.41
CA MET A 23 9.35 -3.57 -6.48
C MET A 23 9.30 -2.12 -6.95
N LEU A 24 10.47 -1.49 -7.07
CA LEU A 24 10.60 -0.24 -7.81
C LEU A 24 10.56 -0.56 -9.31
N GLY A 25 9.52 -0.14 -10.01
CA GLY A 25 9.37 -0.45 -11.44
C GLY A 25 8.00 -0.08 -12.01
N ASP A 26 7.88 -0.23 -13.32
CA ASP A 26 6.64 0.04 -14.05
C ASP A 26 5.61 -1.08 -13.80
N GLY A 27 4.48 -0.71 -13.21
CA GLY A 27 3.36 -1.61 -12.94
C GLY A 27 2.72 -2.22 -14.20
N MET A 28 2.99 -1.69 -15.39
CA MET A 28 2.56 -2.29 -16.66
C MET A 28 3.35 -3.56 -17.03
N THR A 29 4.50 -3.80 -16.39
CA THR A 29 5.38 -4.94 -16.66
C THR A 29 5.66 -5.75 -15.39
N PRO A 30 4.64 -6.37 -14.77
CA PRO A 30 4.85 -7.20 -13.58
C PRO A 30 5.61 -8.50 -13.93
N PRO A 31 6.26 -9.16 -12.97
CA PRO A 31 7.02 -10.38 -13.22
C PRO A 31 6.13 -11.53 -13.73
N GLU A 32 6.63 -12.25 -14.73
CA GLU A 32 5.91 -13.32 -15.43
C GLU A 32 5.45 -14.45 -14.50
N GLU A 33 6.23 -14.72 -13.45
CA GLU A 33 5.96 -15.77 -12.45
C GLU A 33 4.66 -15.57 -11.66
N TYR A 34 4.03 -14.40 -11.74
CA TYR A 34 2.74 -14.08 -11.10
C TYR A 34 1.54 -14.14 -12.05
N ARG A 35 1.73 -14.38 -13.35
CA ARG A 35 0.61 -14.49 -14.30
C ARG A 35 -0.35 -15.60 -13.92
N GLY A 36 -1.65 -15.30 -13.96
CA GLY A 36 -2.72 -16.24 -13.61
C GLY A 36 -2.74 -16.71 -12.15
N ARG A 37 -2.08 -15.98 -11.22
CA ARG A 37 -1.93 -16.39 -9.81
C ARG A 37 -2.48 -15.39 -8.80
N VAL A 38 -2.82 -14.17 -9.23
CA VAL A 38 -3.31 -13.11 -8.34
C VAL A 38 -4.82 -13.22 -8.19
N GLN A 39 -5.33 -13.24 -6.96
CA GLN A 39 -6.76 -13.36 -6.71
C GLN A 39 -7.47 -12.00 -6.72
N CYS A 40 -6.80 -10.94 -6.28
CA CYS A 40 -7.34 -9.58 -6.31
C CYS A 40 -6.28 -8.58 -6.77
N VAL A 41 -6.59 -7.78 -7.78
CA VAL A 41 -5.77 -6.63 -8.19
C VAL A 41 -6.55 -5.35 -7.88
N TYR A 42 -5.97 -4.45 -7.10
CA TYR A 42 -6.48 -3.10 -6.87
C TYR A 42 -5.49 -2.10 -7.44
N ILE A 43 -5.98 -1.12 -8.21
CA ILE A 43 -5.14 -0.06 -8.78
C ILE A 43 -5.79 1.29 -8.49
N ASP A 44 -4.98 2.19 -7.95
CA ASP A 44 -5.28 3.61 -7.69
C ASP A 44 -4.22 4.44 -8.44
N PRO A 45 -4.36 4.58 -9.77
CA PRO A 45 -3.37 5.26 -10.60
C PRO A 45 -3.44 6.78 -10.36
N PRO A 46 -2.49 7.56 -10.90
CA PRO A 46 -2.64 9.02 -10.99
C PRO A 46 -3.97 9.40 -11.67
N PHE A 47 -4.62 10.51 -11.29
CA PHE A 47 -5.97 10.89 -11.77
C PHE A 47 -5.97 11.95 -12.88
N ASN A 48 -4.80 12.24 -13.46
CA ASN A 48 -4.57 13.31 -14.42
C ASN A 48 -5.08 14.68 -13.93
N THR A 49 -4.75 15.05 -12.68
CA THR A 49 -5.10 16.34 -12.08
C THR A 49 -4.24 17.49 -12.61
N GLY A 50 -3.02 17.20 -13.09
CA GLY A 50 -1.98 18.19 -13.41
C GLY A 50 -1.17 18.63 -12.19
N GLU A 51 -1.39 18.03 -11.01
CA GLU A 51 -0.70 18.37 -9.77
C GLU A 51 0.56 17.52 -9.56
N LYS A 52 1.44 18.01 -8.68
CA LYS A 52 2.55 17.23 -8.14
C LYS A 52 2.17 16.80 -6.74
N PHE A 53 2.41 15.53 -6.45
CA PHE A 53 2.13 14.94 -5.15
C PHE A 53 3.43 14.70 -4.40
N GLU A 54 3.35 14.80 -3.09
CA GLU A 54 4.51 14.84 -2.22
C GLU A 54 4.42 13.79 -1.10
N LEU A 55 5.58 13.47 -0.56
CA LEU A 55 5.74 12.75 0.69
C LEU A 55 6.31 13.73 1.72
N ARG A 56 5.55 13.98 2.78
CA ARG A 56 6.05 14.71 3.95
C ARG A 56 6.79 13.75 4.88
N MET A 57 8.11 13.62 4.67
CA MET A 57 8.99 12.78 5.48
C MET A 57 9.34 13.47 6.80
N ARG A 58 9.25 12.76 7.91
CA ARG A 58 9.67 13.24 9.24
C ARG A 58 11.15 12.97 9.45
N VAL A 59 11.86 13.94 10.03
CA VAL A 59 13.31 13.89 10.20
C VAL A 59 13.67 13.78 11.68
N GLY A 60 14.56 12.84 12.00
CA GLY A 60 15.05 12.64 13.36
C GLY A 60 13.98 12.23 14.37
N GLU A 61 14.37 12.09 15.62
CA GLU A 61 13.45 11.70 16.71
C GLU A 61 12.34 12.75 16.92
N ASP A 62 12.71 14.02 16.89
CA ASP A 62 11.79 15.15 17.09
C ASP A 62 10.68 15.15 16.04
N GLY A 63 11.04 15.01 14.76
CA GLY A 63 10.08 14.97 13.66
C GLY A 63 9.07 13.84 13.80
N TRP A 64 9.47 12.69 14.34
CA TRP A 64 8.58 11.56 14.63
C TRP A 64 7.77 11.71 15.92
N THR A 65 8.23 12.56 16.85
CA THR A 65 7.56 12.85 18.12
C THR A 65 6.46 13.92 17.97
N ASP A 66 6.79 15.07 17.38
CA ASP A 66 5.88 16.23 17.29
C ASP A 66 5.30 16.46 15.88
N GLY A 67 5.93 15.90 14.85
CA GLY A 67 5.51 16.08 13.45
C GLY A 67 5.87 17.43 12.83
N LEU A 68 6.69 18.25 13.48
CA LEU A 68 7.08 19.58 13.02
C LEU A 68 8.27 19.52 12.08
N ARG A 69 9.32 18.76 12.44
CA ARG A 69 10.54 18.65 11.64
C ARG A 69 10.34 17.67 10.48
N THR A 70 10.08 18.22 9.29
CA THR A 70 9.80 17.43 8.09
C THR A 70 10.50 17.98 6.86
N ILE A 71 10.84 17.11 5.93
CA ILE A 71 11.23 17.45 4.55
C ILE A 71 10.15 16.96 3.58
N THR A 72 10.12 17.60 2.41
CA THR A 72 9.17 17.28 1.35
C THR A 72 9.91 16.58 0.23
N LEU A 73 9.45 15.38 -0.11
CA LEU A 73 9.98 14.60 -1.23
C LEU A 73 8.95 14.51 -2.36
N PRO A 74 9.38 14.41 -3.63
CA PRO A 74 8.46 14.07 -4.70
C PRO A 74 7.91 12.65 -4.49
N ALA A 75 6.59 12.51 -4.56
CA ALA A 75 5.92 11.22 -4.61
C ALA A 75 5.69 10.83 -6.07
N PHE A 76 4.83 11.55 -6.79
CA PHE A 76 4.60 11.35 -8.22
C PHE A 76 4.11 12.63 -8.89
N SER A 77 4.22 12.68 -10.21
CA SER A 77 3.70 13.78 -11.03
C SER A 77 2.47 13.31 -11.76
N ASP A 78 1.32 13.93 -11.50
CA ASP A 78 0.05 13.61 -12.16
C ASP A 78 -0.18 14.48 -13.40
N HIS A 79 0.90 14.68 -14.17
CA HIS A 79 0.95 15.52 -15.35
C HIS A 79 1.24 14.68 -16.59
N PHE A 80 0.28 14.61 -17.50
CA PHE A 80 0.40 13.94 -18.78
C PHE A 80 0.26 14.97 -19.90
N SER A 81 1.08 14.85 -20.94
CA SER A 81 1.10 15.81 -22.05
C SER A 81 -0.20 15.74 -22.85
N THR A 82 -0.81 14.55 -22.92
CA THR A 82 -2.08 14.33 -23.61
C THR A 82 -2.96 13.34 -22.84
N ARG A 83 -4.27 13.40 -23.08
CA ARG A 83 -5.20 12.36 -22.59
C ARG A 83 -4.91 10.98 -23.18
N GLN A 84 -4.32 10.91 -24.37
CA GLN A 84 -3.98 9.65 -25.01
C GLN A 84 -2.85 8.93 -24.27
N GLU A 85 -1.84 9.68 -23.82
CA GLU A 85 -0.75 9.19 -22.99
C GLU A 85 -1.28 8.60 -21.68
N TYR A 86 -2.13 9.35 -20.97
CA TYR A 86 -2.79 8.87 -19.75
C TYR A 86 -3.62 7.59 -20.00
N ARG A 87 -4.40 7.56 -21.09
CA ARG A 87 -5.20 6.37 -21.44
C ARG A 87 -4.32 5.17 -21.82
N ALA A 88 -3.13 5.40 -22.38
CA ALA A 88 -2.18 4.33 -22.66
C ALA A 88 -1.64 3.71 -21.35
N LEU A 89 -1.33 4.54 -20.35
CA LEU A 89 -0.99 4.08 -18.99
C LEU A 89 -2.12 3.21 -18.41
N ILE A 90 -3.35 3.73 -18.38
CA ILE A 90 -4.50 2.97 -17.85
C ILE A 90 -4.69 1.65 -18.61
N ARG A 91 -4.59 1.67 -19.95
CA ARG A 91 -4.70 0.45 -20.76
C ARG A 91 -3.61 -0.58 -20.43
N GLY A 92 -2.37 -0.14 -20.27
CA GLY A 92 -1.27 -1.02 -19.89
C GLY A 92 -1.47 -1.62 -18.50
N LEU A 93 -1.87 -0.82 -17.51
CA LEU A 93 -2.15 -1.28 -16.15
C LEU A 93 -3.33 -2.27 -16.10
N VAL A 94 -4.42 -1.97 -16.79
CA VAL A 94 -5.60 -2.86 -16.88
C VAL A 94 -5.23 -4.17 -17.58
N ARG A 95 -4.38 -4.14 -18.61
CA ARG A 95 -3.90 -5.35 -19.28
C ARG A 95 -3.00 -6.19 -18.38
N ALA A 96 -2.05 -5.57 -17.68
CA ALA A 96 -1.19 -6.23 -16.72
C ALA A 96 -2.02 -6.88 -15.60
N ALA A 97 -3.00 -6.15 -15.04
CA ALA A 97 -3.94 -6.68 -14.06
C ALA A 97 -4.71 -7.90 -14.59
N TYR A 98 -5.25 -7.80 -15.82
CA TYR A 98 -5.94 -8.92 -16.46
C TYR A 98 -5.04 -10.16 -16.53
N ASP A 99 -3.78 -10.01 -16.95
CA ASP A 99 -2.84 -11.12 -17.09
C ASP A 99 -2.41 -11.76 -15.76
N LEU A 100 -2.38 -10.98 -14.69
CA LEU A 100 -2.07 -11.46 -13.35
C LEU A 100 -3.20 -12.30 -12.73
N LEU A 101 -4.45 -11.98 -13.05
CA LEU A 101 -5.60 -12.55 -12.35
C LEU A 101 -5.82 -14.04 -12.63
N THR A 102 -6.15 -14.79 -11.56
CA THR A 102 -6.75 -16.13 -11.66
C THR A 102 -8.12 -16.05 -12.34
N GLU A 103 -8.63 -17.19 -12.83
CA GLU A 103 -9.98 -17.27 -13.41
C GLU A 103 -11.10 -16.83 -12.45
N THR A 104 -10.89 -16.97 -11.14
CA THR A 104 -11.80 -16.56 -10.06
C THR A 104 -11.53 -15.14 -9.55
N GLY A 105 -10.58 -14.43 -10.16
CA GLY A 105 -10.01 -13.20 -9.66
C GLY A 105 -10.87 -11.95 -9.87
N ALA A 106 -10.64 -10.97 -8.99
CA ALA A 106 -11.31 -9.68 -8.96
C ALA A 106 -10.36 -8.53 -9.31
N PHE A 107 -10.85 -7.58 -10.10
CA PHE A 107 -10.14 -6.35 -10.47
C PHE A 107 -10.88 -5.12 -9.97
N PHE A 108 -10.17 -4.21 -9.32
CA PHE A 108 -10.68 -2.92 -8.86
C PHE A 108 -9.83 -1.78 -9.41
N LEU A 109 -10.47 -0.80 -10.05
CA LEU A 109 -9.82 0.41 -10.55
C LEU A 109 -10.47 1.64 -9.91
N HIS A 110 -9.70 2.37 -9.11
CA HIS A 110 -10.14 3.57 -8.41
C HIS A 110 -9.83 4.82 -9.22
N LEU A 111 -10.84 5.64 -9.51
CA LEU A 111 -10.71 6.86 -10.30
C LEU A 111 -11.63 7.96 -9.78
N ASP A 112 -11.37 9.20 -10.19
CA ASP A 112 -12.34 10.27 -10.04
C ASP A 112 -13.36 10.33 -11.19
N SER A 113 -14.35 11.20 -11.05
CA SER A 113 -15.44 11.36 -12.01
C SER A 113 -15.02 11.78 -13.43
N ARG A 114 -13.79 12.27 -13.63
CA ARG A 114 -13.32 12.78 -14.93
C ARG A 114 -12.87 11.63 -15.84
N GLU A 115 -12.14 10.67 -15.25
CA GLU A 115 -11.49 9.61 -16.00
C GLU A 115 -12.22 8.27 -15.91
N ALA A 116 -13.08 8.07 -14.91
CA ALA A 116 -13.87 6.85 -14.74
C ALA A 116 -14.63 6.40 -16.01
N PRO A 117 -15.32 7.28 -16.78
CA PRO A 117 -16.04 6.86 -17.99
C PRO A 117 -15.11 6.33 -19.10
N TYR A 118 -13.90 6.88 -19.23
CA TYR A 118 -12.97 6.47 -20.28
C TYR A 118 -12.22 5.20 -19.89
N ALA A 119 -11.81 5.11 -18.63
CA ALA A 119 -11.22 3.90 -18.08
C ALA A 119 -12.22 2.73 -18.12
N ARG A 120 -13.51 3.01 -17.94
CA ARG A 120 -14.57 2.03 -18.08
C ARG A 120 -14.56 1.36 -19.45
N VAL A 121 -14.52 2.15 -20.53
CA VAL A 121 -14.44 1.63 -21.91
C VAL A 121 -13.19 0.77 -22.10
N ILE A 122 -12.04 1.20 -21.56
CA ILE A 122 -10.80 0.41 -21.62
C ILE A 122 -10.96 -0.94 -20.89
N CYS A 123 -11.62 -0.94 -19.73
CA CYS A 123 -11.90 -2.17 -19.00
C CYS A 123 -12.87 -3.07 -19.77
N ASP A 124 -13.92 -2.52 -20.38
CA ASP A 124 -14.87 -3.29 -21.21
C ASP A 124 -14.16 -3.95 -22.41
N GLU A 125 -13.21 -3.27 -23.05
CA GLU A 125 -12.42 -3.82 -24.16
C GLU A 125 -11.51 -4.99 -23.72
N ILE A 126 -10.98 -4.96 -22.49
CA ILE A 126 -10.00 -5.95 -22.00
C ILE A 126 -10.68 -7.12 -21.27
N PHE A 127 -11.61 -6.81 -20.36
CA PHE A 127 -12.32 -7.81 -19.56
C PHE A 127 -13.60 -8.30 -20.24
N GLY A 128 -14.16 -7.54 -21.17
CA GLY A 128 -15.49 -7.75 -21.74
C GLY A 128 -16.57 -7.05 -20.93
N GLU A 129 -17.49 -6.37 -21.60
CA GLU A 129 -18.57 -5.58 -20.97
C GLU A 129 -19.40 -6.39 -19.96
N SER A 130 -19.70 -7.64 -20.29
CA SER A 130 -20.49 -8.51 -19.41
C SER A 130 -19.78 -8.86 -18.10
N ASN A 131 -18.48 -8.56 -17.97
CA ASN A 131 -17.67 -8.86 -16.79
C ASN A 131 -17.49 -7.67 -15.85
N LEU A 132 -18.12 -6.52 -16.12
CA LEU A 132 -18.39 -5.57 -15.06
C LEU A 132 -19.31 -6.23 -14.03
N VAL A 133 -18.92 -6.12 -12.77
CA VAL A 133 -19.73 -6.53 -11.62
C VAL A 133 -20.49 -5.32 -11.06
N ASN A 134 -19.76 -4.27 -10.65
CA ASN A 134 -20.35 -3.04 -10.14
C ASN A 134 -19.53 -1.80 -10.50
N GLU A 135 -20.21 -0.67 -10.54
CA GLU A 135 -19.61 0.65 -10.37
C GLU A 135 -19.85 1.09 -8.93
N ILE A 136 -18.80 1.09 -8.12
CA ILE A 136 -18.88 1.39 -6.70
C ILE A 136 -18.64 2.88 -6.48
N ILE A 137 -19.55 3.54 -5.78
CA ILE A 137 -19.45 4.95 -5.41
C ILE A 137 -18.93 5.03 -3.98
N TRP A 138 -17.67 5.42 -3.81
CA TRP A 138 -17.10 5.69 -2.50
C TRP A 138 -17.34 7.14 -2.12
N ALA A 139 -18.37 7.38 -1.32
CA ALA A 139 -18.85 8.69 -0.95
C ALA A 139 -18.35 9.12 0.44
N TYR A 140 -17.93 10.38 0.53
CA TYR A 140 -17.31 10.96 1.71
C TYR A 140 -17.96 12.29 2.08
N GLN A 141 -18.04 12.56 3.39
CA GLN A 141 -18.69 13.76 3.91
C GLN A 141 -17.76 14.99 3.92
N THR A 142 -16.45 14.75 4.01
CA THR A 142 -15.40 15.78 4.09
C THR A 142 -15.05 16.36 2.72
N GLY A 143 -14.26 17.44 2.70
CA GLY A 143 -13.83 18.12 1.47
C GLY A 143 -14.59 19.42 1.15
N GLY A 144 -14.10 20.15 0.14
CA GLY A 144 -14.58 21.48 -0.22
C GLY A 144 -16.08 21.57 -0.54
N ARG A 145 -16.68 22.71 -0.22
CA ARG A 145 -18.06 23.06 -0.61
C ARG A 145 -18.02 24.16 -1.65
N THR A 146 -18.90 24.10 -2.62
CA THR A 146 -19.05 25.14 -3.64
C THR A 146 -20.52 25.50 -3.81
N LEU A 147 -20.78 26.78 -4.10
CA LEU A 147 -22.12 27.30 -4.40
C LEU A 147 -22.40 27.34 -5.91
N LYS A 148 -21.39 27.10 -6.76
CA LYS A 148 -21.52 27.21 -8.22
C LYS A 148 -22.03 25.93 -8.89
N ARG A 149 -21.95 24.80 -8.20
CA ARG A 149 -22.32 23.45 -8.70
C ARG A 149 -22.46 22.47 -7.54
N PHE A 150 -22.90 21.25 -7.81
CA PHE A 150 -22.85 20.19 -6.80
C PHE A 150 -21.41 19.90 -6.37
N SER A 151 -21.20 19.84 -5.06
CA SER A 151 -19.88 19.54 -4.50
C SER A 151 -19.48 18.10 -4.84
N ARG A 152 -18.25 17.91 -5.29
CA ARG A 152 -17.71 16.57 -5.55
C ARG A 152 -17.45 15.90 -4.20
N LYS A 153 -18.09 14.75 -3.97
CA LYS A 153 -18.15 14.07 -2.68
C LYS A 153 -18.03 12.54 -2.81
N HIS A 154 -17.55 12.08 -3.95
CA HIS A 154 -17.30 10.67 -4.16
C HIS A 154 -16.21 10.46 -5.20
N ASP A 155 -15.56 9.30 -5.08
CA ASP A 155 -14.73 8.70 -6.10
C ASP A 155 -15.45 7.44 -6.63
N THR A 156 -15.04 6.97 -7.80
CA THR A 156 -15.63 5.81 -8.48
C THR A 156 -14.63 4.66 -8.47
N ILE A 157 -15.07 3.47 -8.07
CA ILE A 157 -14.27 2.25 -8.10
C ILE A 157 -14.97 1.27 -9.06
N LEU A 158 -14.33 0.99 -10.19
CA LEU A 158 -14.83 0.00 -11.14
C LEU A 158 -14.46 -1.40 -10.65
N PHE A 159 -15.44 -2.28 -10.50
CA PHE A 159 -15.25 -3.66 -10.08
C PHE A 159 -15.55 -4.62 -11.25
N TYR A 160 -14.53 -5.34 -11.69
CA TYR A 160 -14.61 -6.37 -12.72
C TYR A 160 -14.23 -7.75 -12.19
N GLN A 161 -14.81 -8.77 -12.79
CA GLN A 161 -14.37 -10.14 -12.64
C GLN A 161 -13.55 -10.58 -13.85
N LYS A 162 -12.56 -11.47 -13.64
CA LYS A 162 -11.81 -12.07 -14.75
C LYS A 162 -12.72 -12.95 -15.63
N SER A 163 -13.58 -13.74 -15.00
CA SER A 163 -14.53 -14.66 -15.64
C SER A 163 -15.82 -14.75 -14.83
N LYS A 164 -16.82 -15.50 -15.32
CA LYS A 164 -18.06 -15.77 -14.58
C LYS A 164 -17.89 -16.62 -13.31
N LYS A 165 -16.66 -17.05 -12.99
CA LYS A 165 -16.32 -17.88 -11.82
C LYS A 165 -15.83 -17.06 -10.63
N LEU A 166 -16.07 -15.75 -10.61
CA LEU A 166 -15.65 -14.85 -9.53
C LEU A 166 -15.87 -15.49 -8.14
N TYR A 167 -14.82 -15.51 -7.32
CA TYR A 167 -14.99 -15.73 -5.90
C TYR A 167 -15.43 -14.41 -5.23
N PHE A 168 -16.59 -14.46 -4.57
CA PHE A 168 -17.12 -13.31 -3.83
C PHE A 168 -17.84 -13.75 -2.55
N ASN A 169 -17.40 -13.22 -1.40
CA ASN A 169 -17.97 -13.49 -0.09
C ASN A 169 -18.43 -12.19 0.59
N ILE A 170 -19.68 -11.81 0.38
CA ILE A 170 -20.27 -10.63 1.03
C ILE A 170 -20.36 -10.77 2.55
N GLN A 171 -20.42 -12.00 3.06
CA GLN A 171 -20.52 -12.26 4.51
C GLN A 171 -19.26 -11.87 5.27
N ALA A 172 -18.12 -11.71 4.57
CA ALA A 172 -16.87 -11.24 5.14
C ALA A 172 -16.85 -9.73 5.43
N VAL A 173 -17.85 -8.97 4.98
CA VAL A 173 -17.89 -7.50 5.10
C VAL A 173 -19.23 -6.98 5.64
N PRO A 174 -19.70 -7.44 6.81
CA PRO A 174 -20.89 -6.88 7.42
C PRO A 174 -20.67 -5.41 7.78
N VAL A 175 -21.73 -4.61 7.70
CA VAL A 175 -21.75 -3.21 8.11
C VAL A 175 -22.75 -2.97 9.23
N SER A 176 -22.45 -2.00 10.08
CA SER A 176 -23.35 -1.59 11.16
C SER A 176 -24.65 -1.04 10.60
N ARG A 177 -25.76 -1.39 11.25
CA ARG A 177 -27.08 -0.81 10.95
C ARG A 177 -27.07 0.66 11.31
N THR A 178 -27.38 1.52 10.35
CA THR A 178 -27.64 2.93 10.64
C THR A 178 -28.99 3.06 11.32
N GLU A 179 -29.02 3.54 12.57
CA GLU A 179 -30.24 3.69 13.37
C GLU A 179 -31.26 4.65 12.72
N ASN A 180 -30.79 5.60 11.90
CA ASN A 180 -31.59 6.67 11.30
C ASN A 180 -32.06 6.39 9.86
N ARG A 181 -32.26 5.13 9.46
CA ARG A 181 -33.04 4.86 8.25
C ARG A 181 -34.52 5.04 8.56
N GLN A 182 -35.04 6.25 8.35
CA GLN A 182 -36.48 6.47 8.20
C GLN A 182 -36.95 5.71 6.95
N ASN A 183 -37.26 4.43 7.11
CA ASN A 183 -37.97 3.67 6.10
C ASN A 183 -39.46 3.69 6.46
N HIS A 184 -40.32 3.91 5.47
CA HIS A 184 -41.77 3.88 5.65
C HIS A 184 -42.29 2.42 5.77
N MET A 185 -41.39 1.46 6.00
CA MET A 185 -41.72 0.04 6.06
C MET A 185 -42.29 -0.29 7.44
N LYS A 186 -43.50 -0.85 7.45
CA LYS A 186 -44.14 -1.33 8.68
C LYS A 186 -43.32 -2.47 9.28
N ARG A 187 -42.92 -2.29 10.54
CA ARG A 187 -42.29 -3.35 11.36
C ARG A 187 -43.36 -4.38 11.73
N GLN A 188 -43.05 -5.65 11.53
CA GLN A 188 -43.86 -6.82 11.84
C GLN A 188 -43.05 -7.76 12.74
N VAL A 189 -43.70 -8.74 13.35
CA VAL A 189 -43.07 -9.76 14.21
C VAL A 189 -43.56 -11.12 13.74
N ASP A 190 -42.65 -12.08 13.60
CA ASP A 190 -43.00 -13.44 13.18
C ASP A 190 -43.44 -14.31 14.37
N GLU A 191 -43.83 -15.55 14.09
CA GLU A 191 -44.30 -16.53 15.09
C GLU A 191 -43.24 -16.84 16.16
N ASN A 192 -41.96 -16.60 15.87
CA ASN A 192 -40.84 -16.82 16.79
C ASN A 192 -40.43 -15.53 17.54
N GLY A 193 -41.21 -14.45 17.42
CA GLY A 193 -40.91 -13.18 18.08
C GLY A 193 -39.85 -12.33 17.37
N ARG A 194 -39.40 -12.70 16.16
CA ARG A 194 -38.37 -11.95 15.43
C ARG A 194 -39.01 -10.82 14.63
N ALA A 195 -38.49 -9.61 14.84
CA ALA A 195 -38.97 -8.44 14.13
C ALA A 195 -38.44 -8.40 12.69
N TYR A 196 -39.29 -8.04 11.74
CA TYR A 196 -38.93 -7.90 10.33
C TYR A 196 -39.71 -6.79 9.63
N ARG A 197 -39.27 -6.44 8.43
CA ARG A 197 -39.92 -5.50 7.51
C ARG A 197 -40.05 -6.14 6.13
N THR A 198 -41.12 -5.86 5.40
CA THR A 198 -41.32 -6.38 4.04
C THR A 198 -41.55 -5.27 3.03
N ILE A 199 -41.06 -5.48 1.80
CA ILE A 199 -41.41 -4.67 0.63
C ILE A 199 -41.76 -5.60 -0.54
N LYS A 200 -42.75 -5.21 -1.34
CA LYS A 200 -43.03 -5.85 -2.63
C LYS A 200 -42.41 -5.02 -3.74
N SER A 201 -41.58 -5.63 -4.57
CA SER A 201 -40.98 -4.98 -5.74
C SER A 201 -40.83 -6.00 -6.87
N GLY A 202 -41.26 -5.63 -8.08
CA GLY A 202 -41.19 -6.51 -9.25
C GLY A 202 -41.92 -7.85 -9.08
N GLY A 203 -43.03 -7.88 -8.33
CA GLY A 203 -43.78 -9.10 -8.03
C GLY A 203 -43.17 -10.03 -6.96
N LYS A 204 -41.98 -9.72 -6.44
CA LYS A 204 -41.32 -10.47 -5.35
C LYS A 204 -41.50 -9.74 -4.02
N THR A 205 -41.68 -10.51 -2.95
CA THR A 205 -41.70 -9.99 -1.58
C THR A 205 -40.31 -10.19 -0.97
N TYR A 206 -39.71 -9.12 -0.47
CA TYR A 206 -38.42 -9.14 0.21
C TYR A 206 -38.65 -8.92 1.70
N THR A 207 -38.10 -9.81 2.53
CA THR A 207 -38.20 -9.76 4.00
C THR A 207 -36.84 -9.43 4.60
N TYR A 208 -36.80 -8.40 5.44
CA TYR A 208 -35.61 -7.92 6.13
C TYR A 208 -35.82 -8.07 7.63
N TYR A 209 -35.12 -9.02 8.25
CA TYR A 209 -35.17 -9.21 9.70
C TYR A 209 -34.34 -8.15 10.42
N ASP A 210 -34.73 -7.80 11.65
CA ASP A 210 -34.07 -6.77 12.45
C ASP A 210 -32.75 -7.25 13.09
N ASP A 211 -32.55 -8.56 13.17
CA ASP A 211 -31.36 -9.21 13.73
C ASP A 211 -30.37 -9.68 12.66
N ALA A 212 -30.75 -9.68 11.38
CA ALA A 212 -29.88 -10.14 10.30
C ALA A 212 -28.68 -9.20 10.08
N PRO A 213 -27.50 -9.71 9.72
CA PRO A 213 -26.39 -8.87 9.26
C PRO A 213 -26.81 -8.00 8.07
N VAL A 214 -26.27 -6.78 8.01
CA VAL A 214 -26.42 -5.90 6.84
C VAL A 214 -25.11 -5.89 6.09
N TYR A 215 -25.21 -5.89 4.76
CA TYR A 215 -24.07 -5.87 3.87
C TYR A 215 -24.04 -4.55 3.09
N PRO A 216 -22.85 -4.08 2.68
CA PRO A 216 -22.73 -2.87 1.89
C PRO A 216 -23.36 -3.10 0.51
N GLY A 217 -24.05 -2.08 -0.01
CA GLY A 217 -24.35 -2.00 -1.44
C GLY A 217 -23.12 -1.54 -2.22
N ASP A 218 -23.33 -1.02 -3.43
CA ASP A 218 -22.29 -0.39 -4.25
C ASP A 218 -22.14 1.12 -3.99
N VAL A 219 -22.90 1.70 -3.06
CA VAL A 219 -22.69 3.06 -2.56
C VAL A 219 -22.17 3.00 -1.12
N TRP A 220 -20.88 3.30 -0.95
CA TRP A 220 -20.18 3.23 0.33
C TRP A 220 -20.09 4.61 0.96
N THR A 221 -20.80 4.81 2.06
CA THR A 221 -20.83 6.09 2.81
C THR A 221 -20.23 5.98 4.21
N ASP A 222 -19.88 4.76 4.63
CA ASP A 222 -19.47 4.42 5.98
C ASP A 222 -17.95 4.33 6.14
N VAL A 223 -17.20 4.34 5.03
CA VAL A 223 -15.74 4.41 5.03
C VAL A 223 -15.33 5.86 4.77
N SER A 224 -14.82 6.54 5.79
CA SER A 224 -14.35 7.92 5.68
C SER A 224 -12.95 8.04 5.07
N HIS A 225 -12.67 9.18 4.46
CA HIS A 225 -11.29 9.58 4.16
C HIS A 225 -10.42 9.69 5.40
N LEU A 226 -9.11 9.51 5.21
CA LEU A 226 -8.14 9.73 6.26
C LEU A 226 -8.07 11.21 6.66
N GLN A 227 -8.30 11.48 7.93
CA GLN A 227 -8.06 12.81 8.50
C GLN A 227 -6.54 13.08 8.60
N GLN A 228 -6.15 14.35 8.73
CA GLN A 228 -4.74 14.73 8.77
C GLN A 228 -3.99 14.15 9.99
N LYS A 229 -4.68 14.01 11.13
CA LYS A 229 -4.11 13.47 12.38
C LYS A 229 -4.32 11.97 12.55
N ASP A 230 -4.86 11.28 11.54
CA ASP A 230 -5.14 9.84 11.63
C ASP A 230 -3.83 9.06 11.91
N PRO A 231 -3.80 8.16 12.91
CA PRO A 231 -2.58 7.41 13.25
C PRO A 231 -2.00 6.57 12.11
N GLN A 232 -2.81 6.16 11.12
CA GLN A 232 -2.34 5.35 10.00
C GLN A 232 -1.63 6.15 8.89
N ARG A 233 -1.64 7.49 8.99
CA ARG A 233 -1.01 8.40 8.02
C ARG A 233 0.51 8.22 8.00
N THR A 234 1.02 7.99 6.79
CA THR A 234 2.45 7.83 6.50
C THR A 234 3.15 9.16 6.21
N GLY A 235 2.40 10.17 5.77
CA GLY A 235 2.93 11.40 5.18
C GLY A 235 2.87 11.41 3.65
N TYR A 236 2.52 10.28 3.03
CA TYR A 236 2.31 10.18 1.58
C TYR A 236 0.94 10.78 1.20
N ASP A 237 0.94 11.68 0.21
CA ASP A 237 -0.28 12.30 -0.28
C ASP A 237 -1.28 11.29 -0.83
N THR A 238 -2.57 11.62 -0.79
CA THR A 238 -3.67 10.80 -1.34
C THR A 238 -3.83 9.39 -0.74
N GLN A 239 -3.08 9.05 0.32
CA GLN A 239 -3.18 7.76 1.02
C GLN A 239 -4.64 7.38 1.32
N LYS A 240 -5.03 6.18 0.89
CA LYS A 240 -6.35 5.60 1.13
C LYS A 240 -6.45 4.99 2.54
N PRO A 241 -7.65 4.89 3.13
CA PRO A 241 -7.83 4.26 4.44
C PRO A 241 -7.74 2.74 4.34
N VAL A 242 -7.03 2.10 5.26
CA VAL A 242 -6.88 0.62 5.31
C VAL A 242 -8.24 -0.07 5.34
N ALA A 243 -9.26 0.52 5.98
CA ALA A 243 -10.61 -0.03 6.04
C ALA A 243 -11.27 -0.20 4.65
N LEU A 244 -10.99 0.70 3.70
CA LEU A 244 -11.48 0.59 2.32
C LEU A 244 -10.91 -0.66 1.65
N LEU A 245 -9.60 -0.84 1.75
CA LEU A 245 -8.89 -1.96 1.12
C LEU A 245 -9.22 -3.28 1.81
N LYS A 246 -9.38 -3.30 3.15
CA LYS A 246 -9.84 -4.48 3.86
C LYS A 246 -11.22 -4.94 3.42
N ARG A 247 -12.14 -4.02 3.10
CA ARG A 247 -13.46 -4.39 2.54
C ARG A 247 -13.30 -5.10 1.21
N ILE A 248 -12.54 -4.50 0.30
CA ILE A 248 -12.29 -5.06 -1.04
C ILE A 248 -11.64 -6.45 -0.96
N ILE A 249 -10.57 -6.57 -0.18
CA ILE A 249 -9.78 -7.81 -0.07
C ILE A 249 -10.61 -8.91 0.60
N SER A 250 -11.28 -8.62 1.71
CA SER A 250 -12.02 -9.63 2.48
C SER A 250 -13.15 -10.29 1.69
N CYS A 251 -13.82 -9.54 0.81
CA CYS A 251 -14.93 -10.10 0.03
C CYS A 251 -14.49 -10.76 -1.28
N THR A 252 -13.23 -10.63 -1.71
CA THR A 252 -12.74 -11.18 -3.01
C THR A 252 -11.56 -12.13 -2.88
N THR A 253 -11.10 -12.41 -1.66
CA THR A 253 -9.96 -13.29 -1.37
C THR A 253 -10.19 -14.15 -0.12
N GLN A 254 -9.38 -15.18 0.04
CA GLN A 254 -9.22 -16.04 1.21
C GLN A 254 -7.82 -15.86 1.83
N PRO A 255 -7.60 -16.20 3.11
CA PRO A 255 -6.26 -16.25 3.68
C PRO A 255 -5.30 -17.08 2.80
N GLY A 256 -4.08 -16.59 2.62
CA GLY A 256 -3.08 -17.20 1.75
C GLY A 256 -3.15 -16.79 0.27
N ASP A 257 -4.27 -16.22 -0.19
CA ASP A 257 -4.37 -15.72 -1.57
C ASP A 257 -3.42 -14.54 -1.82
N LEU A 258 -3.08 -14.33 -3.10
CA LEU A 258 -2.21 -13.25 -3.53
C LEU A 258 -3.03 -12.02 -3.95
N VAL A 259 -2.70 -10.86 -3.36
CA VAL A 259 -3.23 -9.55 -3.71
C VAL A 259 -2.15 -8.73 -4.42
N ALA A 260 -2.48 -8.03 -5.50
CA ALA A 260 -1.52 -7.13 -6.17
C ALA A 260 -2.01 -5.69 -6.23
N ASP A 261 -1.05 -4.77 -6.16
CA ASP A 261 -1.22 -3.34 -6.40
C ASP A 261 -0.09 -2.83 -7.29
N LEU A 262 -0.44 -2.42 -8.51
CA LEU A 262 0.51 -2.01 -9.54
C LEU A 262 0.81 -0.51 -9.50
N CYS A 263 0.22 0.22 -8.55
CA CYS A 263 0.47 1.63 -8.24
C CYS A 263 0.42 1.81 -6.71
N CYS A 264 1.25 1.04 -5.99
CA CYS A 264 1.01 0.79 -4.58
C CYS A 264 1.15 2.02 -3.67
N GLY A 265 1.86 3.07 -4.10
CA GLY A 265 2.01 4.34 -3.40
C GLY A 265 2.43 4.13 -1.95
N SER A 266 1.60 4.62 -1.03
CA SER A 266 1.78 4.45 0.43
C SER A 266 1.74 3.00 0.96
N GLY A 267 1.47 2.00 0.11
CA GLY A 267 1.40 0.58 0.49
C GLY A 267 0.14 0.20 1.25
N THR A 268 -0.96 0.95 1.08
CA THR A 268 -2.21 0.72 1.86
C THR A 268 -2.84 -0.64 1.52
N THR A 269 -2.90 -1.00 0.23
CA THR A 269 -3.41 -2.30 -0.22
C THR A 269 -2.59 -3.45 0.35
N LEU A 270 -1.26 -3.31 0.33
CA LEU A 270 -0.32 -4.32 0.79
C LEU A 270 -0.41 -4.52 2.32
N ALA A 271 -0.49 -3.42 3.07
CA ALA A 271 -0.70 -3.47 4.52
C ALA A 271 -2.04 -4.11 4.88
N ALA A 272 -3.11 -3.79 4.15
CA ALA A 272 -4.41 -4.43 4.34
C ALA A 272 -4.38 -5.94 4.01
N ALA A 273 -3.67 -6.34 2.95
CA ALA A 273 -3.47 -7.75 2.61
C ALA A 273 -2.70 -8.50 3.70
N MET A 274 -1.58 -7.94 4.16
CA MET A 274 -0.77 -8.49 5.25
C MET A 274 -1.57 -8.67 6.54
N GLU A 275 -2.33 -7.64 6.97
CA GLU A 275 -3.18 -7.69 8.16
C GLU A 275 -4.36 -8.68 8.04
N LEU A 276 -4.67 -9.12 6.82
CA LEU A 276 -5.68 -10.11 6.53
C LEU A 276 -5.04 -11.48 6.20
N ASP A 277 -3.76 -11.71 6.44
CA ASP A 277 -3.10 -12.98 6.12
C ASP A 277 -3.10 -13.34 4.62
N ARG A 278 -3.04 -12.34 3.73
CA ARG A 278 -2.90 -12.52 2.27
C ARG A 278 -1.49 -12.19 1.82
N GLN A 279 -0.94 -13.02 0.94
CA GLN A 279 0.30 -12.70 0.24
C GLN A 279 0.10 -11.44 -0.61
N TYR A 280 1.18 -10.72 -0.91
CA TYR A 280 1.04 -9.48 -1.67
C TYR A 280 2.20 -9.20 -2.63
N LEU A 281 1.86 -8.50 -3.72
CA LEU A 281 2.78 -7.94 -4.71
C LEU A 281 2.49 -6.45 -4.89
N GLY A 282 3.48 -5.60 -4.62
CA GLY A 282 3.41 -4.16 -4.82
C GLY A 282 4.41 -3.67 -5.88
N MET A 283 3.98 -2.77 -6.75
CA MET A 283 4.88 -2.08 -7.67
C MET A 283 4.59 -0.58 -7.67
N ASP A 284 5.64 0.22 -7.80
CA ASP A 284 5.52 1.66 -7.98
C ASP A 284 6.77 2.22 -8.68
N LEU A 285 6.62 3.30 -9.44
CA LEU A 285 7.74 4.03 -10.06
C LEU A 285 8.43 4.97 -9.07
N SER A 286 7.77 5.30 -7.96
CA SER A 286 8.24 6.22 -6.95
C SER A 286 9.10 5.54 -5.89
N ARG A 287 10.34 6.01 -5.73
CA ARG A 287 11.20 5.62 -4.60
C ARG A 287 10.54 5.94 -3.26
N SER A 288 9.90 7.09 -3.14
CA SER A 288 9.15 7.51 -1.95
C SER A 288 8.05 6.50 -1.59
N ALA A 289 7.35 5.96 -2.59
CA ALA A 289 6.33 4.93 -2.39
C ALA A 289 6.93 3.64 -1.83
N ILE A 290 8.03 3.15 -2.44
CA ILE A 290 8.68 1.91 -2.00
C ILE A 290 9.29 2.07 -0.60
N THR A 291 9.91 3.21 -0.27
CA THR A 291 10.47 3.49 1.08
C THR A 291 9.40 3.45 2.16
N VAL A 292 8.27 4.12 1.91
CA VAL A 292 7.14 4.15 2.85
C VAL A 292 6.49 2.78 2.96
N SER A 293 6.30 2.09 1.83
CA SER A 293 5.69 0.76 1.79
C SER A 293 6.55 -0.26 2.53
N ARG A 294 7.87 -0.30 2.29
CA ARG A 294 8.82 -1.19 2.98
C ARG A 294 8.65 -1.12 4.50
N LYS A 295 8.64 0.10 5.03
CA LYS A 295 8.54 0.37 6.46
C LYS A 295 7.25 -0.15 7.10
N ARG A 296 6.15 -0.20 6.33
CA ARG A 296 4.86 -0.72 6.80
C ARG A 296 4.77 -2.25 6.79
N LEU A 297 5.71 -2.90 6.13
CA LEU A 297 5.63 -4.32 5.74
C LEU A 297 6.73 -5.17 6.39
N THR A 298 7.51 -4.60 7.32
CA THR A 298 8.62 -5.29 8.01
C THR A 298 8.17 -6.45 8.89
N ASP A 299 6.89 -6.50 9.28
CA ASP A 299 6.32 -7.59 10.09
C ASP A 299 5.95 -8.84 9.25
N SER A 300 6.48 -8.93 8.03
CA SER A 300 6.20 -10.02 7.09
C SER A 300 7.46 -10.51 6.41
N ALA A 301 7.39 -11.65 5.73
CA ALA A 301 8.49 -12.21 4.96
C ALA A 301 8.64 -11.40 3.65
N LEU A 302 9.30 -10.24 3.76
CA LEU A 302 9.33 -9.21 2.73
C LEU A 302 10.53 -9.37 1.80
N THR A 303 10.28 -9.34 0.49
CA THR A 303 11.29 -9.13 -0.55
C THR A 303 11.13 -7.73 -1.13
N VAL A 304 12.21 -6.98 -1.22
CA VAL A 304 12.24 -5.64 -1.85
C VAL A 304 13.17 -5.70 -3.04
N ASP A 305 12.64 -5.50 -4.25
CA ASP A 305 13.44 -5.32 -5.45
C ASP A 305 13.65 -3.82 -5.70
N TRP A 306 14.86 -3.37 -5.44
CA TRP A 306 15.30 -2.00 -5.61
C TRP A 306 16.81 -2.05 -5.83
N PRO A 307 17.39 -1.31 -6.79
CA PRO A 307 18.83 -1.07 -6.78
C PRO A 307 19.29 -0.35 -5.48
N PHE A 308 19.84 -1.10 -4.54
CA PHE A 308 20.55 -0.58 -3.37
C PHE A 308 21.98 -0.28 -3.82
N GLY A 309 22.22 0.99 -4.14
CA GLY A 309 23.43 1.42 -4.82
C GLY A 309 24.16 2.52 -4.08
N ALA A 310 25.21 3.04 -4.72
CA ALA A 310 26.02 4.08 -4.13
C ALA A 310 25.20 5.39 -3.96
N SER A 311 24.82 5.72 -2.74
CA SER A 311 24.14 6.99 -2.45
C SER A 311 25.10 8.17 -2.52
N GLY A 312 26.41 7.95 -2.39
CA GLY A 312 27.39 9.02 -2.14
C GLY A 312 27.43 9.48 -0.68
N ALA A 313 26.64 8.85 0.20
CA ALA A 313 26.73 9.03 1.64
C ALA A 313 28.05 8.47 2.20
N GLN A 314 28.34 8.78 3.46
CA GLN A 314 29.40 8.15 4.25
C GLN A 314 28.80 7.57 5.53
N LEU A 315 29.33 6.43 5.97
CA LEU A 315 28.86 5.69 7.14
C LEU A 315 30.03 5.34 8.04
N GLU A 316 29.89 5.59 9.33
CA GLU A 316 30.75 4.97 10.35
C GLU A 316 29.92 4.05 11.24
N ALA A 317 30.42 2.85 11.43
CA ALA A 317 29.84 1.87 12.32
C ALA A 317 30.94 1.05 13.03
N GLU A 318 30.56 0.46 14.15
CA GLU A 318 31.38 -0.45 14.92
C GLU A 318 30.73 -1.83 14.90
N MET A 319 31.52 -2.89 14.68
CA MET A 319 31.06 -4.27 14.73
C MET A 319 31.90 -5.00 15.78
N ILE A 320 31.31 -5.25 16.95
CA ILE A 320 31.98 -5.86 18.09
C ILE A 320 31.61 -7.35 18.11
N PRO A 321 32.57 -8.28 18.02
CA PRO A 321 32.26 -9.71 18.06
C PRO A 321 31.85 -10.15 19.47
N GLY A 322 30.68 -10.77 19.57
CA GLY A 322 30.17 -11.46 20.75
C GLY A 322 30.14 -12.98 20.59
N ILE A 323 29.51 -13.70 21.53
CA ILE A 323 29.35 -15.16 21.45
C ILE A 323 28.18 -15.47 20.50
N GLY A 324 28.49 -15.82 19.25
CA GLY A 324 27.50 -16.22 18.24
C GLY A 324 26.79 -15.07 17.53
N PHE A 325 27.11 -13.82 17.86
CA PHE A 325 26.59 -12.61 17.21
C PHE A 325 27.68 -11.53 17.12
N TYR A 326 27.41 -10.48 16.36
CA TYR A 326 28.09 -9.20 16.42
C TYR A 326 27.12 -8.15 16.97
N ASP A 327 27.59 -7.35 17.92
CA ASP A 327 26.95 -6.08 18.28
C ASP A 327 27.35 -5.04 17.24
N VAL A 328 26.40 -4.64 16.40
CA VAL A 328 26.64 -3.64 15.36
C VAL A 328 26.07 -2.32 15.80
N LYS A 329 26.93 -1.32 16.00
CA LYS A 329 26.56 0.02 16.42
C LYS A 329 26.74 1.02 15.29
N LEU A 330 25.68 1.73 14.96
CA LEU A 330 25.70 2.84 14.02
C LEU A 330 26.22 4.11 14.70
N ILE A 331 27.34 4.66 14.22
CA ILE A 331 28.04 5.78 14.87
C ILE A 331 27.68 7.10 14.21
N SER A 332 27.83 7.18 12.89
CA SER A 332 27.55 8.39 12.12
C SER A 332 27.08 8.07 10.71
N TYR A 333 26.29 8.98 10.15
CA TYR A 333 25.84 8.96 8.78
C TYR A 333 25.96 10.38 8.23
N ILE A 334 26.60 10.52 7.07
CA ILE A 334 26.70 11.79 6.35
C ILE A 334 25.98 11.57 5.02
N PRO A 335 24.84 12.22 4.77
CA PRO A 335 24.15 12.10 3.49
C PRO A 335 24.98 12.69 2.33
N PRO A 336 24.56 12.49 1.08
CA PRO A 336 25.23 13.06 -0.08
C PRO A 336 25.35 14.59 0.02
N GLN A 337 26.34 15.18 -0.66
CA GLN A 337 26.64 16.62 -0.58
C GLN A 337 25.39 17.48 -0.85
N GLY A 338 25.11 18.42 0.06
CA GLY A 338 24.00 19.37 -0.04
C GLY A 338 22.76 19.01 0.78
N GLU A 339 22.69 17.80 1.34
CA GLU A 339 21.53 17.31 2.10
C GLU A 339 21.71 17.38 3.63
N ASP A 340 22.96 17.39 4.11
CA ASP A 340 23.32 17.31 5.54
C ASP A 340 22.68 18.39 6.43
N ALA A 341 22.54 19.62 5.92
CA ALA A 341 21.99 20.73 6.70
C ALA A 341 20.53 20.51 7.16
N ALA A 342 19.74 19.74 6.42
CA ALA A 342 18.34 19.47 6.78
C ALA A 342 18.21 18.36 7.83
N ALA A 343 19.11 17.38 7.81
CA ALA A 343 19.12 16.22 8.69
C ALA A 343 20.57 15.82 9.02
N PRO A 344 21.18 16.35 10.09
CA PRO A 344 22.56 16.07 10.42
C PRO A 344 22.71 14.71 11.11
N GLY A 345 23.77 13.98 10.78
CA GLY A 345 24.12 12.74 11.46
C GLY A 345 23.01 11.66 11.34
N LEU A 346 22.71 10.98 12.44
CA LEU A 346 21.71 9.89 12.45
C LEU A 346 20.26 10.37 12.32
N ASP A 347 19.99 11.67 12.32
CA ASP A 347 18.67 12.18 11.99
C ASP A 347 18.33 12.00 10.51
N ALA A 348 19.35 11.89 9.65
CA ALA A 348 19.18 11.54 8.24
C ALA A 348 18.75 10.09 8.05
N VAL A 349 19.00 9.18 9.00
CA VAL A 349 18.65 7.76 8.85
C VAL A 349 17.23 7.52 9.33
N ASP A 350 16.36 7.09 8.41
CA ASP A 350 14.96 6.75 8.72
C ASP A 350 14.80 5.25 9.06
N GLN A 351 15.56 4.40 8.36
CA GLN A 351 15.54 2.95 8.51
C GLN A 351 16.95 2.41 8.35
N TRP A 352 17.32 1.39 9.11
CA TRP A 352 18.53 0.63 8.88
C TRP A 352 18.37 -0.82 9.32
N ALA A 353 19.24 -1.68 8.80
CA ALA A 353 19.25 -3.10 9.09
C ALA A 353 20.67 -3.64 9.08
N VAL A 354 20.86 -4.76 9.77
CA VAL A 354 22.10 -5.55 9.72
C VAL A 354 21.78 -6.92 9.15
N GLY A 355 22.72 -7.46 8.38
CA GLY A 355 22.50 -8.69 7.66
C GLY A 355 23.73 -9.19 6.94
N PHE A 356 23.48 -10.00 5.91
CA PHE A 356 24.54 -10.58 5.08
C PHE A 356 24.28 -10.31 3.62
N VAL A 357 25.33 -9.97 2.88
CA VAL A 357 25.29 -9.95 1.42
C VAL A 357 25.73 -11.31 0.88
N LYS A 358 24.93 -11.84 -0.06
CA LYS A 358 25.26 -13.03 -0.84
C LYS A 358 24.60 -12.93 -2.22
N ASP A 359 25.40 -13.11 -3.27
CA ASP A 359 24.96 -13.13 -4.68
C ASP A 359 24.15 -11.88 -5.08
N GLY A 360 24.56 -10.70 -4.60
CA GLY A 360 23.91 -9.40 -4.86
C GLY A 360 22.59 -9.19 -4.11
N VAL A 361 22.29 -10.02 -3.12
CA VAL A 361 21.11 -9.94 -2.26
C VAL A 361 21.52 -9.66 -0.81
N PHE A 362 20.90 -8.65 -0.19
CA PHE A 362 21.03 -8.37 1.24
C PHE A 362 19.96 -9.15 2.02
N TYR A 363 20.40 -10.00 2.96
CA TYR A 363 19.55 -10.80 3.84
C TYR A 363 19.53 -10.16 5.22
N ALA A 364 18.51 -9.34 5.47
CA ALA A 364 18.32 -8.66 6.75
C ALA A 364 18.06 -9.67 7.88
N GLN A 365 18.72 -9.48 9.02
CA GLN A 365 18.58 -10.30 10.23
C GLN A 365 17.94 -9.52 11.38
N ASP A 366 18.30 -8.24 11.51
CA ASP A 366 17.74 -7.33 12.50
C ASP A 366 17.63 -5.93 11.87
N LEU A 367 16.66 -5.13 12.32
CA LEU A 367 16.37 -3.82 11.76
C LEU A 367 15.82 -2.84 12.78
N SER A 368 15.95 -1.56 12.47
CA SER A 368 15.31 -0.48 13.21
C SER A 368 14.81 0.58 12.24
N SER A 369 13.63 1.12 12.54
CA SER A 369 13.02 2.18 11.74
C SER A 369 12.26 3.15 12.64
N ARG A 370 12.24 4.43 12.26
CA ARG A 370 11.57 5.46 13.07
C ARG A 370 10.06 5.42 12.90
N LEU A 371 9.30 5.12 13.93
CA LEU A 371 7.83 5.09 13.85
C LEU A 371 7.24 6.12 14.78
N LYS A 372 5.98 6.52 14.56
CA LYS A 372 5.30 7.43 15.52
C LYS A 372 5.27 6.87 16.94
N LYS A 373 5.23 5.54 17.09
CA LYS A 373 5.30 4.84 18.38
C LYS A 373 6.74 4.58 18.86
N LEU A 374 7.72 4.63 17.95
CA LEU A 374 9.15 4.40 18.21
C LEU A 374 9.97 5.49 17.49
N PRO A 375 9.94 6.75 17.95
CA PRO A 375 10.53 7.87 17.21
C PRO A 375 12.06 7.81 17.14
N ARG A 376 12.67 7.28 18.21
CA ARG A 376 14.11 7.06 18.31
C ARG A 376 14.52 5.83 17.52
N LEU A 377 15.58 5.97 16.73
CA LEU A 377 16.22 4.83 16.09
C LEU A 377 17.00 4.04 17.14
N ASN A 378 16.81 2.72 17.22
CA ASN A 378 17.78 1.87 17.91
C ASN A 378 19.09 1.95 17.13
N ASP A 379 20.17 2.39 17.78
CA ASP A 379 21.49 2.61 17.17
C ASP A 379 22.38 1.36 17.26
N THR A 380 21.92 0.30 17.94
CA THR A 380 22.65 -0.96 18.08
C THR A 380 21.75 -2.15 17.69
N LEU A 381 22.18 -2.95 16.73
CA LEU A 381 21.45 -4.15 16.26
C LEU A 381 22.32 -5.40 16.40
N LEU A 382 21.67 -6.56 16.49
CA LEU A 382 22.34 -7.85 16.66
C LEU A 382 22.44 -8.58 15.32
N LEU A 383 23.65 -8.96 14.93
CA LEU A 383 23.90 -9.74 13.73
C LEU A 383 24.39 -11.14 14.08
N PRO A 384 23.59 -12.21 13.91
CA PRO A 384 24.03 -13.59 14.18
C PRO A 384 25.24 -13.98 13.31
N GLN A 385 26.23 -14.70 13.83
CA GLN A 385 27.40 -15.14 13.05
C GLN A 385 27.03 -16.25 12.05
N LEU A 386 26.59 -15.86 10.85
CA LEU A 386 26.19 -16.76 9.77
C LEU A 386 27.16 -16.69 8.56
N ARG A 387 26.93 -17.58 7.58
CA ARG A 387 27.68 -17.58 6.31
C ARG A 387 27.23 -16.43 5.42
N GLY A 388 28.16 -15.57 5.01
CA GLY A 388 27.97 -14.45 4.09
C GLY A 388 28.91 -13.30 4.44
N THR A 389 28.89 -12.23 3.67
CA THR A 389 29.64 -11.01 4.02
C THR A 389 28.77 -10.15 4.95
N PRO A 390 29.17 -9.92 6.22
CA PRO A 390 28.44 -9.02 7.12
C PRO A 390 28.22 -7.67 6.47
N ALA A 391 27.01 -7.13 6.62
CA ALA A 391 26.63 -5.89 5.97
C ALA A 391 25.62 -5.08 6.78
N ILE A 392 25.63 -3.77 6.52
CA ILE A 392 24.66 -2.81 7.02
C ILE A 392 23.86 -2.30 5.82
N MET A 393 22.56 -2.13 5.96
CA MET A 393 21.73 -1.43 4.99
C MET A 393 21.13 -0.18 5.65
N THR A 394 21.14 0.95 4.94
CA THR A 394 20.52 2.20 5.39
C THR A 394 19.52 2.70 4.37
N VAL A 395 18.43 3.29 4.84
CA VAL A 395 17.51 4.12 4.06
C VAL A 395 17.40 5.47 4.75
N ASP A 396 17.82 6.52 4.05
CA ASP A 396 17.77 7.88 4.58
C ASP A 396 16.41 8.57 4.36
N VAL A 397 16.24 9.75 4.95
CA VAL A 397 15.03 10.55 4.88
C VAL A 397 14.73 11.05 3.47
N TRP A 398 15.66 10.98 2.51
CA TRP A 398 15.45 11.29 1.09
C TRP A 398 15.05 10.07 0.26
N GLY A 399 15.05 8.89 0.88
CA GLY A 399 14.76 7.62 0.21
C GLY A 399 15.95 7.06 -0.57
N ASN A 400 17.17 7.54 -0.31
CA ASN A 400 18.36 6.86 -0.80
C ASN A 400 18.59 5.61 0.04
N SER A 401 18.89 4.50 -0.63
CA SER A 401 19.17 3.22 0.01
C SER A 401 20.55 2.72 -0.40
N ALA A 402 21.33 2.28 0.58
CA ALA A 402 22.70 1.81 0.38
C ALA A 402 22.97 0.58 1.25
N VAL A 403 23.77 -0.34 0.72
CA VAL A 403 24.31 -1.50 1.46
C VAL A 403 25.81 -1.30 1.61
N TRP A 404 26.30 -1.61 2.80
CA TRP A 404 27.66 -1.33 3.26
C TRP A 404 28.30 -2.62 3.75
N VAL A 405 29.51 -2.90 3.31
CA VAL A 405 30.34 -4.03 3.78
C VAL A 405 31.63 -3.48 4.37
N GLU A 406 32.26 -4.24 5.26
CA GLU A 406 33.56 -3.88 5.80
C GLU A 406 34.61 -3.78 4.67
N ASP A 407 35.43 -2.74 4.71
CA ASP A 407 36.59 -2.53 3.83
C ASP A 407 37.73 -3.43 4.36
N VAL A 408 37.90 -4.61 3.76
CA VAL A 408 38.87 -5.65 4.17
C VAL A 408 40.22 -5.46 3.48
#